data_AF-A0A535DR39-F1
#
_entry.id   AF-A0A535DR39-F1
#
_cell.length_a   1.000
_cell.length_b   1.000
_cell.length_c   1.000
_cell.angle_alpha   90.00
_cell.angle_beta   90.00
_cell.angle_gamma   90.00
#
_symmetry.space_group_name_H-M   'P 1'
#
loop_
_entity.id
_entity.type
_entity.pdbx_description
1 polymer ?
#
loop_
_entity_poly.entity_id
_entity_poly.type
_entity_poly.pdbx_seq_one_letter_code
_entity_poly.pdbx_strand_id
1 'polypeptide(L)'
;MRGSAVLLVVAVVLTGLLPSAPAAASTAELVQHLDQLVSSFPGGAGLWIADPNAAKPLYSHDADEPVITASLYKLAVLAEAERRVDAGQLHYSDVITIENEDITEDGSFEVAGTELTLDQALEAMITISDNGAALALWHVLGADNINATLRNVGINDFHVFVAWGEDANVATPRAIGTLLTLLAKRQLISAAASDRMLARLERQQINDRLPAELPEGVVVAHKTGNLPGLTHDAGIIYTPSGPRVVVAMTWDAYDADAYAFIANVGSIVYSAVLEPPANARYEVPRTTLSVDVGSSPRITVPITNAGSDPWNVNGAGSYRLIWEMRDSKNALIATSPVPIVLPGLAPGKSANVGVVLAVPQTPGDYKVTLGLADANGNGLAKLGAATASFQVRAHQPYIANAATSVPAILHRGEASLLVTKYTALPTAGTTAHALTLTWRLIDTKTSRSVAQGSIALGTLEPNATGDFFAPLVAPAVIGSYRLAYEVREKNIAVTETVTTNVTIVGPRTYPDDEGGRTPPAITITPPSTATPSPTRMRFASPTPGIVPSPQLPALPRGGPSPTASP
;
A
#
# COMPACT_ATOMS: atom_id res chain seq x y z
N MET A 1 12.47 -72.53 -9.46
CA MET A 1 12.79 -72.23 -10.88
C MET A 1 11.89 -71.11 -11.34
N ARG A 2 12.50 -70.02 -11.85
CA ARG A 2 11.93 -68.95 -12.69
C ARG A 2 10.84 -68.08 -12.02
N GLY A 3 11.00 -66.77 -11.86
CA GLY A 3 12.01 -65.84 -12.34
C GLY A 3 11.40 -64.44 -12.15
N SER A 4 12.13 -63.59 -11.44
CA SER A 4 11.78 -62.20 -11.17
C SER A 4 11.59 -61.41 -12.46
N ALA A 5 10.48 -60.68 -12.56
CA ALA A 5 10.32 -59.59 -13.52
C ALA A 5 9.80 -58.37 -12.75
N VAL A 6 10.76 -57.55 -12.34
CA VAL A 6 10.57 -56.19 -11.86
C VAL A 6 9.98 -55.38 -13.01
N LEU A 7 8.72 -54.95 -12.90
CA LEU A 7 8.17 -53.94 -13.79
C LEU A 7 8.20 -52.59 -13.07
N LEU A 8 9.22 -51.83 -13.43
CA LEU A 8 9.46 -50.43 -13.11
C LEU A 8 8.31 -49.59 -13.68
N VAL A 9 7.30 -49.26 -12.87
CA VAL A 9 6.34 -48.21 -13.24
C VAL A 9 7.01 -46.88 -12.98
N VAL A 10 7.51 -46.29 -14.07
CA VAL A 10 8.02 -44.93 -14.13
C VAL A 10 6.90 -43.98 -13.69
N ALA A 11 6.98 -43.52 -12.44
CA ALA A 11 6.23 -42.35 -12.00
C ALA A 11 6.79 -41.15 -12.78
N VAL A 12 6.05 -40.73 -13.82
CA VAL A 12 6.30 -39.46 -14.50
C VAL A 12 6.08 -38.36 -13.46
N VAL A 13 7.19 -37.84 -12.94
CA VAL A 13 7.23 -36.59 -12.17
C VAL A 13 6.82 -35.49 -13.16
N LEU A 14 5.53 -35.16 -13.18
CA LEU A 14 5.10 -33.85 -13.63
C LEU A 14 5.67 -32.85 -12.62
N THR A 15 6.83 -32.29 -12.95
CA THR A 15 7.32 -31.03 -12.40
C THR A 15 6.39 -29.93 -12.90
N GLY A 16 5.17 -29.91 -12.35
CA GLY A 16 4.40 -28.69 -12.27
C GLY A 16 5.23 -27.72 -11.44
N LEU A 17 5.79 -26.71 -12.10
CA LEU A 17 6.21 -25.46 -11.49
C LEU A 17 4.98 -24.88 -10.79
N LEU A 18 4.70 -25.37 -9.58
CA LEU A 18 3.96 -24.59 -8.61
C LEU A 18 4.75 -23.30 -8.44
N PRO A 19 4.13 -22.11 -8.59
CA PRO A 19 4.80 -20.90 -8.16
C PRO A 19 5.19 -21.13 -6.71
N SER A 20 6.47 -20.90 -6.39
CA SER A 20 6.94 -20.85 -5.01
C SER A 20 5.95 -19.98 -4.26
N ALA A 21 5.14 -20.57 -3.37
CA ALA A 21 4.45 -19.76 -2.40
C ALA A 21 5.54 -18.92 -1.72
N PRO A 22 5.36 -17.60 -1.56
CA PRO A 22 6.26 -16.88 -0.66
C PRO A 22 6.28 -17.68 0.64
N ALA A 23 7.49 -18.01 1.12
CA ALA A 23 7.65 -18.66 2.41
C ALA A 23 6.85 -17.82 3.41
N ALA A 24 5.71 -18.34 3.84
CA ALA A 24 4.82 -17.68 4.76
C ALA A 24 5.37 -17.92 6.16
N ALA A 25 6.57 -17.40 6.43
CA ALA A 25 6.99 -17.18 7.79
C ALA A 25 5.99 -16.17 8.37
N SER A 26 5.12 -16.71 9.21
CA SER A 26 4.04 -16.03 9.90
C SER A 26 4.32 -16.17 11.40
N THR A 27 3.60 -15.44 12.23
CA THR A 27 3.68 -15.57 13.70
C THR A 27 3.51 -17.03 14.17
N ALA A 28 2.86 -17.90 13.38
CA ALA A 28 2.76 -19.33 13.67
C ALA A 28 4.11 -20.08 13.68
N GLU A 29 5.04 -19.75 12.77
CA GLU A 29 6.38 -20.35 12.77
C GLU A 29 7.21 -19.87 13.97
N LEU A 30 7.06 -18.59 14.35
CA LEU A 30 7.66 -18.04 15.58
C LEU A 30 7.18 -18.82 16.81
N VAL A 31 5.87 -18.98 16.96
CA VAL A 31 5.26 -19.71 18.09
C VAL A 31 5.79 -21.15 18.14
N GLN A 32 5.80 -21.85 17.00
CA GLN A 32 6.29 -23.22 16.93
C GLN A 32 7.75 -23.36 17.35
N HIS A 33 8.63 -22.47 16.87
CA HIS A 33 10.05 -22.53 17.23
C HIS A 33 10.29 -22.21 18.70
N LEU A 34 9.56 -21.24 19.27
CA LEU A 34 9.67 -20.90 20.69
C LEU A 34 9.13 -22.03 21.58
N ASP A 35 8.00 -22.66 21.23
CA ASP A 35 7.46 -23.81 21.96
C ASP A 35 8.45 -24.99 21.96
N GLN A 36 9.09 -25.25 20.82
CA GLN A 36 10.12 -26.29 20.71
C GLN A 36 11.32 -25.96 21.60
N LEU A 37 11.81 -24.71 21.56
CA LEU A 37 12.94 -24.27 22.36
C LEU A 37 12.66 -24.39 23.87
N VAL A 38 11.50 -23.90 24.31
CA VAL A 38 11.01 -24.02 25.70
C VAL A 38 10.92 -25.49 26.12
N SER A 39 10.34 -26.36 25.30
CA SER A 39 10.19 -27.78 25.64
C SER A 39 11.52 -28.53 25.82
N SER A 40 12.60 -28.00 25.23
CA SER A 40 13.94 -28.57 25.30
C SER A 40 14.80 -27.99 26.42
N PHE A 41 14.33 -26.93 27.07
CA PHE A 41 15.07 -26.25 28.14
C PHE A 41 14.99 -27.08 29.44
N PRO A 42 16.13 -27.35 30.12
CA PRO A 42 16.15 -28.23 31.29
C PRO A 42 15.56 -27.63 32.57
N GLY A 43 15.37 -26.31 32.63
CA GLY A 43 14.76 -25.60 33.75
C GLY A 43 13.39 -25.03 33.42
N GLY A 44 12.88 -24.13 34.27
CA GLY A 44 11.67 -23.37 33.97
C GLY A 44 11.97 -22.07 33.24
N ALA A 45 11.06 -21.62 32.39
CA ALA A 45 11.23 -20.40 31.61
C ALA A 45 9.93 -19.62 31.52
N GLY A 46 10.01 -18.31 31.72
CA GLY A 46 8.95 -17.34 31.52
C GLY A 46 9.31 -16.43 30.35
N LEU A 47 8.50 -16.45 29.30
CA LEU A 47 8.71 -15.68 28.07
C LEU A 47 7.56 -14.70 27.81
N TRP A 48 7.93 -13.47 27.41
CA TRP A 48 6.99 -12.48 26.87
C TRP A 48 7.59 -11.79 25.64
N ILE A 49 6.99 -12.01 24.47
CA ILE A 49 7.42 -11.41 23.21
C ILE A 49 6.27 -10.56 22.67
N ALA A 50 6.53 -9.28 22.39
CA ALA A 50 5.52 -8.36 21.88
C ALA A 50 6.06 -7.44 20.76
N ASP A 51 5.20 -7.15 19.78
CA ASP A 51 5.32 -5.93 19.00
C ASP A 51 4.64 -4.82 19.80
N PRO A 52 5.31 -3.71 20.12
CA PRO A 52 4.68 -2.62 20.87
C PRO A 52 3.36 -2.15 20.22
N ASN A 53 3.26 -2.17 18.90
CA ASN A 53 2.07 -1.70 18.18
C ASN A 53 0.95 -2.75 18.08
N ALA A 54 1.21 -4.01 18.44
CA ALA A 54 0.20 -5.04 18.47
C ALA A 54 -0.68 -4.93 19.72
N ALA A 55 -1.95 -5.36 19.58
CA ALA A 55 -2.89 -5.37 20.69
C ALA A 55 -2.67 -6.54 21.67
N LYS A 56 -1.96 -7.58 21.24
CA LYS A 56 -1.65 -8.80 22.00
C LYS A 56 -0.17 -9.13 21.86
N PRO A 57 0.43 -9.86 22.82
CA PRO A 57 1.78 -10.41 22.64
C PRO A 57 1.81 -11.33 21.41
N LEU A 58 2.98 -11.39 20.77
CA LEU A 58 3.27 -12.30 19.68
C LEU A 58 3.45 -13.73 20.19
N TYR A 59 4.01 -13.86 21.40
CA TYR A 59 4.19 -15.13 22.10
C TYR A 59 4.25 -14.89 23.61
N SER A 60 3.76 -15.84 24.38
CA SER A 60 3.88 -15.85 25.84
C SER A 60 3.93 -17.28 26.37
N HIS A 61 4.81 -17.56 27.31
CA HIS A 61 4.92 -18.83 28.04
C HIS A 61 5.18 -18.51 29.51
N ASP A 62 4.40 -19.07 30.43
CA ASP A 62 4.46 -18.79 31.89
C ASP A 62 4.60 -17.30 32.22
N ALA A 63 3.90 -16.45 31.46
CA ALA A 63 4.09 -15.00 31.50
C ALA A 63 3.60 -14.33 32.79
N ASP A 64 2.82 -15.05 33.59
CA ASP A 64 2.27 -14.62 34.88
C ASP A 64 2.98 -15.30 36.07
N GLU A 65 4.02 -16.10 35.82
CA GLU A 65 4.80 -16.73 36.89
C GLU A 65 5.61 -15.67 37.65
N PRO A 66 5.48 -15.58 38.98
CA PRO A 66 6.31 -14.69 39.79
C PRO A 66 7.74 -15.23 39.88
N VAL A 67 8.70 -14.52 39.30
CA VAL A 67 10.10 -14.93 39.28
C VAL A 67 10.95 -13.90 40.02
N ILE A 68 11.91 -14.37 40.81
CA ILE A 68 12.92 -13.50 41.43
C ILE A 68 13.70 -12.81 40.32
N THR A 69 13.66 -11.49 40.25
CA THR A 69 14.10 -10.74 39.07
C THR A 69 15.61 -10.72 38.83
N ALA A 70 16.40 -11.16 39.82
CA ALA A 70 17.81 -10.80 39.93
C ALA A 70 18.00 -9.30 39.63
N SER A 71 19.03 -8.90 38.88
CA SER A 71 19.29 -7.50 38.51
C SER A 71 18.27 -6.83 37.56
N LEU A 72 17.19 -7.50 37.11
CA LEU A 72 16.15 -6.83 36.33
C LEU A 72 15.36 -5.77 37.14
N TYR A 73 15.36 -5.85 38.48
CA TYR A 73 14.75 -4.81 39.34
C TYR A 73 15.32 -3.40 39.08
N LYS A 74 16.56 -3.32 38.59
CA LYS A 74 17.23 -2.05 38.23
C LYS A 74 16.49 -1.28 37.13
N LEU A 75 15.62 -1.94 36.34
CA LEU A 75 14.69 -1.28 35.42
C LEU A 75 13.67 -0.40 36.17
N ALA A 76 13.18 -0.86 37.32
CA ALA A 76 12.26 -0.08 38.15
C ALA A 76 12.97 1.07 38.87
N VAL A 77 14.20 0.85 39.35
CA VAL A 77 15.06 1.89 39.92
C VAL A 77 15.30 3.00 38.89
N LEU A 78 15.64 2.62 37.65
CA LEU A 78 15.81 3.56 36.53
C LEU A 78 14.53 4.36 36.25
N ALA A 79 13.37 3.69 36.23
CA ALA A 79 12.09 4.37 35.99
C ALA A 79 11.79 5.43 37.06
N GLU A 80 12.00 5.14 38.35
CA GLU A 80 11.77 6.12 39.41
C GLU A 80 12.77 7.28 39.37
N ALA A 81 14.05 7.00 39.11
CA ALA A 81 15.07 8.04 38.95
C ALA A 81 14.69 9.01 37.81
N GLU A 82 14.34 8.46 36.65
CA GLU A 82 13.96 9.25 35.48
C GLU A 82 12.63 9.98 35.68
N ARG A 83 11.70 9.43 36.46
CA ARG A 83 10.47 10.14 36.86
C ARG A 83 10.78 11.37 37.71
N ARG A 84 11.72 11.27 38.66
CA ARG A 84 12.16 12.42 39.46
C ARG A 84 12.91 13.45 38.65
N VAL A 85 13.77 13.02 37.72
CA VAL A 85 14.46 13.93 36.79
C VAL A 85 13.46 14.67 35.91
N ASP A 86 12.49 13.95 35.33
CA ASP A 86 11.45 14.54 34.47
C ASP A 86 10.57 15.54 35.24
N ALA A 87 10.34 15.29 36.54
CA ALA A 87 9.64 16.18 37.44
C ALA A 87 10.50 17.33 38.01
N GLY A 88 11.79 17.41 37.68
CA GLY A 88 12.73 18.40 38.23
C GLY A 88 13.05 18.22 39.72
N GLN A 89 12.80 17.02 40.26
CA GLN A 89 13.07 16.65 41.66
C GLN A 89 14.50 16.15 41.88
N LEU A 90 15.14 15.65 40.82
CA LEU A 90 16.55 15.27 40.78
C LEU A 90 17.21 15.85 39.53
N HIS A 91 18.51 16.07 39.60
CA HIS A 91 19.35 16.49 38.49
C HIS A 91 20.45 15.46 38.24
N TYR A 92 20.84 15.30 36.98
CA TYR A 92 21.90 14.35 36.62
C TYR A 92 23.26 14.64 37.27
N SER A 93 23.50 15.88 37.70
CA SER A 93 24.69 16.30 38.43
C SER A 93 24.61 16.08 39.95
N ASP A 94 23.47 15.64 40.48
CA ASP A 94 23.34 15.34 41.90
C ASP A 94 24.29 14.21 42.29
N VAL A 95 24.87 14.28 43.49
CA VAL A 95 25.86 13.32 43.97
C VAL A 95 25.15 12.13 44.64
N ILE A 96 25.57 10.93 44.24
CA ILE A 96 25.23 9.64 44.83
C ILE A 96 26.51 9.08 45.45
N THR A 97 26.50 8.95 46.77
CA THR A 97 27.61 8.35 47.51
C THR A 97 27.34 6.86 47.69
N ILE A 98 28.30 6.03 47.32
CA ILE A 98 28.23 4.58 47.59
C ILE A 98 28.70 4.37 49.03
N GLU A 99 27.79 3.99 49.91
CA GLU A 99 28.07 3.76 51.32
C GLU A 99 28.56 2.33 51.56
N ASN A 100 29.11 2.07 52.75
CA ASN A 100 29.61 0.73 53.09
C ASN A 100 28.49 -0.34 53.08
N GLU A 101 27.24 0.06 53.31
CA GLU A 101 26.06 -0.82 53.22
C GLU A 101 25.61 -1.14 51.80
N ASP A 102 26.06 -0.36 50.81
CA ASP A 102 25.77 -0.58 49.38
C ASP A 102 26.72 -1.62 48.75
N ILE A 103 27.82 -1.97 49.42
CA ILE A 103 28.81 -2.87 48.85
C ILE A 103 28.39 -4.34 49.05
N THR A 104 28.20 -5.04 47.94
CA THR A 104 27.98 -6.50 47.89
C THR A 104 29.29 -7.25 47.63
N GLU A 105 29.34 -8.53 48.01
CA GLU A 105 30.51 -9.40 47.76
C GLU A 105 30.81 -9.54 46.26
N ASP A 106 29.77 -9.57 45.43
CA ASP A 106 29.86 -9.67 43.98
C ASP A 106 29.20 -8.49 43.26
N GLY A 107 29.70 -8.15 42.07
CA GLY A 107 29.06 -7.18 41.17
C GLY A 107 29.11 -5.71 41.59
N SER A 108 29.85 -5.36 42.66
CA SER A 108 30.18 -3.97 43.01
C SER A 108 31.58 -3.63 42.50
N PHE A 109 31.71 -2.61 41.65
CA PHE A 109 32.96 -2.20 41.01
C PHE A 109 33.58 -0.95 41.64
N GLU A 110 32.81 -0.22 42.43
CA GLU A 110 33.26 0.94 43.20
C GLU A 110 33.47 0.58 44.68
N VAL A 111 34.27 1.38 45.37
CA VAL A 111 34.51 1.22 46.81
C VAL A 111 33.60 2.16 47.62
N ALA A 112 33.39 1.81 48.90
CA ALA A 112 32.67 2.68 49.81
C ALA A 112 33.34 4.07 49.91
N GLY A 113 32.52 5.12 49.89
CA GLY A 113 32.94 6.52 49.85
C GLY A 113 33.14 7.09 48.44
N THR A 114 33.02 6.28 47.38
CA THR A 114 33.00 6.82 46.00
C THR A 114 31.77 7.70 45.80
N GLU A 115 32.00 8.91 45.29
CA GLU A 115 30.94 9.83 44.86
C GLU A 115 30.78 9.75 43.34
N LEU A 116 29.59 9.39 42.88
CA LEU A 116 29.19 9.42 41.48
C LEU A 116 28.14 10.50 41.28
N THR A 117 28.10 11.12 40.10
CA THR A 117 26.89 11.84 39.69
C THR A 117 25.75 10.84 39.47
N LEU A 118 24.49 11.29 39.59
CA LEU A 118 23.31 10.48 39.26
C LEU A 118 23.42 9.89 37.84
N ASP A 119 23.95 10.66 36.89
CA ASP A 119 24.21 10.19 35.53
C ASP A 119 25.15 8.98 35.46
N GLN A 120 26.26 9.04 36.21
CA GLN A 120 27.25 7.97 36.29
C GLN A 120 26.72 6.74 37.03
N ALA A 121 26.01 6.95 38.14
CA ALA A 121 25.40 5.85 38.90
C ALA A 121 24.35 5.10 38.06
N LEU A 122 23.48 5.83 37.34
CA LEU A 122 22.51 5.22 36.43
C LEU A 122 23.18 4.51 35.25
N GLU A 123 24.27 5.06 34.71
CA GLU A 123 25.04 4.40 33.66
C GLU A 123 25.63 3.07 34.16
N ALA A 124 26.39 3.09 35.26
CA ALA A 124 27.02 1.89 35.83
C ALA A 124 25.97 0.81 36.20
N MET A 125 24.86 1.22 36.83
CA MET A 125 23.76 0.34 37.21
C MET A 125 23.16 -0.38 35.99
N ILE A 126 23.05 0.31 34.85
CA ILE A 126 22.41 -0.25 33.66
C ILE A 126 23.40 -1.00 32.78
N THR A 127 24.55 -0.41 32.44
CA THR A 127 25.42 -0.92 31.37
C THR A 127 26.35 -2.05 31.81
N ILE A 128 26.72 -2.11 33.09
CA ILE A 128 27.57 -3.16 33.65
C ILE A 128 26.92 -3.85 34.85
N SER A 129 25.67 -3.49 35.16
CA SER A 129 24.92 -4.05 36.27
C SER A 129 25.59 -3.86 37.64
N ASP A 130 26.25 -2.74 37.87
CA ASP A 130 26.92 -2.45 39.15
C ASP A 130 25.92 -2.51 40.33
N ASN A 131 26.28 -3.25 41.39
CA ASN A 131 25.43 -3.47 42.56
C ASN A 131 25.51 -2.30 43.55
N GLY A 132 26.71 -1.74 43.78
CA GLY A 132 26.90 -0.59 44.67
C GLY A 132 26.10 0.63 44.24
N ALA A 133 26.19 1.02 42.96
CA ALA A 133 25.40 2.09 42.38
C ALA A 133 23.89 1.79 42.43
N ALA A 134 23.48 0.54 42.19
CA ALA A 134 22.07 0.16 42.25
C ALA A 134 21.49 0.30 43.66
N LEU A 135 22.25 -0.12 44.67
CA LEU A 135 21.91 -0.06 46.08
C LEU A 135 21.85 1.37 46.60
N ALA A 136 22.88 2.17 46.30
CA ALA A 136 22.91 3.58 46.64
C ALA A 136 21.71 4.34 46.04
N LEU A 137 21.39 4.06 44.76
CA LEU A 137 20.21 4.61 44.10
C LEU A 137 18.91 4.12 44.75
N TRP A 138 18.83 2.83 45.10
CA TRP A 138 17.66 2.28 45.79
C TRP A 138 17.42 2.94 47.15
N HIS A 139 18.47 3.20 47.94
CA HIS A 139 18.38 3.92 49.22
C HIS A 139 17.89 5.37 49.03
N VAL A 140 18.43 6.10 48.05
CA VAL A 140 18.04 7.49 47.77
C VAL A 140 16.60 7.59 47.25
N LEU A 141 16.16 6.64 46.43
CA LEU A 141 14.83 6.67 45.82
C LEU A 141 13.76 6.09 46.77
N GLY A 142 14.10 5.05 47.52
CA GLY A 142 13.21 4.32 48.41
C GLY A 142 12.26 3.37 47.68
N ALA A 143 12.19 2.13 48.13
CA ALA A 143 11.36 1.06 47.55
C ALA A 143 9.89 1.44 47.35
N ASP A 144 9.29 2.12 48.32
CA ASP A 144 7.88 2.53 48.25
C ASP A 144 7.62 3.47 47.06
N ASN A 145 8.55 4.38 46.76
CA ASN A 145 8.43 5.28 45.62
C ASN A 145 8.65 4.54 44.30
N ILE A 146 9.61 3.61 44.27
CA ILE A 146 9.85 2.74 43.10
C ILE A 146 8.58 1.94 42.77
N ASN A 147 8.01 1.26 43.76
CA ASN A 147 6.78 0.50 43.62
C ASN A 147 5.56 1.39 43.32
N ALA A 148 5.51 2.61 43.85
CA ALA A 148 4.45 3.56 43.50
C ALA A 148 4.51 3.98 42.03
N THR A 149 5.72 4.20 41.50
CA THR A 149 5.92 4.54 40.09
C THR A 149 5.46 3.43 39.16
N LEU A 150 5.77 2.16 39.46
CA LEU A 150 5.26 1.02 38.70
C LEU A 150 3.73 0.93 38.73
N ARG A 151 3.12 1.07 39.91
CA ARG A 151 1.65 1.05 40.07
C ARG A 151 0.95 2.19 39.31
N ASN A 152 1.53 3.39 39.32
CA ASN A 152 0.97 4.55 38.64
C ASN A 152 0.89 4.38 37.12
N VAL A 153 1.74 3.53 36.53
CA VAL A 153 1.73 3.20 35.10
C VAL A 153 1.03 1.87 34.82
N GLY A 154 0.34 1.30 35.80
CA GLY A 154 -0.47 0.09 35.68
C GLY A 154 0.30 -1.23 35.78
N ILE A 155 1.55 -1.20 36.26
CA ILE A 155 2.39 -2.39 36.45
C ILE A 155 2.31 -2.81 37.91
N ASN A 156 1.46 -3.79 38.22
CA ASN A 156 1.24 -4.26 39.59
C ASN A 156 2.14 -5.44 39.94
N ASP A 157 2.42 -6.35 39.00
CA ASP A 157 3.15 -7.60 39.27
C ASP A 157 4.67 -7.45 39.09
N PHE A 158 5.21 -6.31 39.51
CA PHE A 158 6.64 -6.04 39.59
C PHE A 158 6.91 -5.29 40.91
N HIS A 159 7.58 -5.97 41.83
CA HIS A 159 7.82 -5.51 43.18
C HIS A 159 9.31 -5.47 43.50
N VAL A 160 9.77 -4.30 43.94
CA VAL A 160 11.08 -4.10 44.54
C VAL A 160 10.91 -4.15 46.06
N PHE A 161 11.68 -4.98 46.75
CA PHE A 161 11.49 -5.15 48.21
C PHE A 161 11.90 -3.90 49.00
N VAL A 162 11.49 -3.86 50.27
CA VAL A 162 11.66 -2.73 51.21
C VAL A 162 12.86 -2.91 52.16
N ALA A 163 13.30 -4.13 52.44
CA ALA A 163 14.52 -4.42 53.22
C ALA A 163 15.25 -5.66 52.69
N TRP A 164 16.58 -5.57 52.57
CA TRP A 164 17.43 -6.67 52.11
C TRP A 164 17.36 -7.88 53.05
N GLY A 165 17.02 -9.06 52.52
CA GLY A 165 17.06 -10.33 53.26
C GLY A 165 15.75 -10.79 53.89
N GLU A 166 14.68 -9.99 53.82
CA GLU A 166 13.33 -10.41 54.30
C GLU A 166 12.41 -10.83 53.14
N ASP A 167 12.53 -10.19 51.97
CA ASP A 167 11.80 -10.48 50.73
C ASP A 167 12.71 -10.37 49.50
N ALA A 168 12.41 -11.12 48.42
CA ALA A 168 13.14 -11.03 47.15
C ALA A 168 12.47 -10.06 46.17
N ASN A 169 13.24 -9.44 45.26
CA ASN A 169 12.67 -8.66 44.15
C ASN A 169 11.97 -9.63 43.21
N VAL A 170 10.69 -9.43 42.93
CA VAL A 170 9.88 -10.38 42.13
C VAL A 170 9.12 -9.63 41.05
N ALA A 171 9.07 -10.22 39.86
CA ALA A 171 8.21 -9.75 38.79
C ALA A 171 7.73 -10.93 37.93
N THR A 172 6.65 -10.70 37.19
CA THR A 172 6.25 -11.60 36.12
C THR A 172 6.89 -11.18 34.79
N PRO A 173 7.14 -12.11 33.85
CA PRO A 173 7.60 -11.77 32.51
C PRO A 173 6.68 -10.74 31.82
N ARG A 174 5.36 -10.84 32.03
CA ARG A 174 4.37 -9.87 31.53
C ARG A 174 4.59 -8.48 32.10
N ALA A 175 4.89 -8.34 33.38
CA ALA A 175 5.08 -7.03 34.01
C ALA A 175 6.31 -6.31 33.45
N ILE A 176 7.44 -7.02 33.32
CA ILE A 176 8.65 -6.48 32.67
C ILE A 176 8.38 -6.16 31.20
N GLY A 177 7.67 -7.05 30.50
CA GLY A 177 7.28 -6.85 29.10
C GLY A 177 6.38 -5.63 28.91
N THR A 178 5.51 -5.35 29.87
CA THR A 178 4.64 -4.16 29.88
C THR A 178 5.47 -2.89 30.07
N LEU A 179 6.43 -2.89 31.00
CA LEU A 179 7.39 -1.79 31.20
C LEU A 179 8.13 -1.45 29.90
N LEU A 180 8.73 -2.46 29.27
CA LEU A 180 9.49 -2.31 28.02
C LEU A 180 8.59 -1.89 26.85
N THR A 181 7.34 -2.35 26.82
CA THR A 181 6.36 -1.92 25.81
C THR A 181 6.02 -0.43 25.96
N LEU A 182 5.84 0.05 27.19
CA LEU A 182 5.62 1.47 27.47
C LEU A 182 6.86 2.31 27.12
N LEU A 183 8.07 1.81 27.38
CA LEU A 183 9.31 2.46 26.92
C LEU A 183 9.37 2.58 25.39
N ALA A 184 9.14 1.48 24.67
CA ALA A 184 9.16 1.46 23.21
C ALA A 184 8.13 2.43 22.60
N LYS A 185 6.98 2.59 23.26
CA LYS A 185 5.92 3.55 22.89
C LYS A 185 6.19 4.99 23.32
N ARG A 186 7.26 5.25 24.08
CA ARG A 186 7.56 6.56 24.69
C ARG A 186 6.47 7.03 25.66
N GLN A 187 5.89 6.09 26.40
CA GLN A 187 4.71 6.27 27.25
C GLN A 187 4.94 5.87 28.72
N LEU A 188 6.14 5.41 29.11
CA LEU A 188 6.36 4.96 30.49
C LEU A 188 6.23 6.11 31.50
N ILE A 189 6.85 7.26 31.23
CA ILE A 189 6.80 8.46 32.10
C ILE A 189 6.49 9.68 31.23
N SER A 190 7.42 9.98 30.34
CA SER A 190 7.30 10.98 29.29
C SER A 190 8.08 10.49 28.07
N ALA A 191 7.89 11.12 26.91
CA ALA A 191 8.68 10.77 25.74
C ALA A 191 10.17 11.01 25.95
N ALA A 192 10.53 12.14 26.57
CA ALA A 192 11.92 12.49 26.85
C ALA A 192 12.57 11.54 27.86
N ALA A 193 11.86 11.16 28.93
CA ALA A 193 12.35 10.18 29.89
C ALA A 193 12.55 8.80 29.25
N SER A 194 11.61 8.39 28.38
CA SER A 194 11.73 7.13 27.63
C SER A 194 12.96 7.12 26.72
N ASP A 195 13.23 8.21 25.99
CA ASP A 195 14.41 8.32 25.13
C ASP A 195 15.72 8.25 25.93
N ARG A 196 15.79 8.86 27.12
CA ARG A 196 16.96 8.79 28.00
C ARG A 196 17.18 7.37 28.56
N MET A 197 16.12 6.70 28.99
CA MET A 197 16.18 5.31 29.45
C MET A 197 16.63 4.35 28.35
N LEU A 198 16.03 4.47 27.16
CA LEU A 198 16.40 3.67 26.00
C LEU A 198 17.87 3.87 25.63
N ALA A 199 18.34 5.12 25.59
CA ALA A 199 19.73 5.42 25.27
C ALA A 199 20.73 4.71 26.22
N ARG A 200 20.42 4.61 27.52
CA ARG A 200 21.25 3.84 28.47
C ARG A 200 21.18 2.34 28.24
N LEU A 201 19.98 1.82 28.04
CA LEU A 201 19.76 0.39 27.78
C LEU A 201 20.44 -0.07 26.49
N GLU A 202 20.54 0.79 25.47
CA GLU A 202 21.26 0.55 24.21
C GLU A 202 22.79 0.50 24.38
N ARG A 203 23.32 0.99 25.52
CA ARG A 203 24.76 0.94 25.86
C ARG A 203 25.11 -0.22 26.79
N GLN A 204 24.21 -1.19 26.96
CA GLN A 204 24.47 -2.42 27.70
C GLN A 204 25.75 -3.12 27.20
N GLN A 205 26.60 -3.56 28.13
CA GLN A 205 27.87 -4.21 27.81
C GLN A 205 27.81 -5.73 27.98
N ILE A 206 26.87 -6.23 28.78
CA ILE A 206 26.67 -7.67 29.01
C ILE A 206 25.81 -8.24 27.87
N ASN A 207 26.46 -8.62 26.77
CA ASN A 207 25.82 -8.99 25.49
C ASN A 207 25.83 -10.51 25.20
N ASP A 208 26.04 -11.36 26.21
CA ASP A 208 26.18 -12.83 26.11
C ASP A 208 24.84 -13.61 26.13
N ARG A 209 23.71 -12.90 26.03
CA ARG A 209 22.34 -13.45 26.06
C ARG A 209 21.54 -13.02 24.83
N LEU A 210 20.51 -12.16 24.94
CA LEU A 210 19.67 -11.77 23.81
C LEU A 210 20.48 -11.31 22.58
N PRO A 211 21.59 -10.55 22.73
CA PRO A 211 22.36 -10.08 21.59
C PRO A 211 23.31 -11.12 20.97
N ALA A 212 23.62 -12.22 21.67
CA ALA A 212 24.78 -13.07 21.36
C ALA A 212 24.73 -13.72 19.98
N GLU A 213 23.54 -14.09 19.51
CA GLU A 213 23.30 -14.78 18.23
C GLU A 213 22.62 -13.87 17.18
N LEU A 214 22.71 -12.54 17.37
CA LEU A 214 22.18 -11.56 16.42
C LEU A 214 23.27 -11.12 15.42
N PRO A 215 22.89 -10.69 14.20
CA PRO A 215 23.84 -10.08 13.27
C PRO A 215 24.58 -8.89 13.88
N GLU A 216 25.83 -8.69 13.44
CA GLU A 216 26.63 -7.54 13.86
C GLU A 216 25.91 -6.21 13.57
N GLY A 217 25.93 -5.29 14.54
CA GLY A 217 25.31 -3.98 14.43
C GLY A 217 23.81 -3.93 14.74
N VAL A 218 23.17 -5.06 15.08
CA VAL A 218 21.80 -5.04 15.62
C VAL A 218 21.81 -4.37 16.98
N VAL A 219 20.99 -3.32 17.12
CA VAL A 219 20.83 -2.61 18.38
C VAL A 219 19.87 -3.37 19.28
N VAL A 220 20.26 -3.55 20.54
CA VAL A 220 19.43 -4.14 21.59
C VAL A 220 19.46 -3.22 22.81
N ALA A 221 18.29 -2.74 23.22
CA ALA A 221 18.13 -1.97 24.45
C ALA A 221 17.70 -2.91 25.57
N HIS A 222 18.61 -3.38 26.43
CA HIS A 222 18.30 -4.46 27.38
C HIS A 222 18.97 -4.37 28.74
N LYS A 223 18.45 -5.18 29.67
CA LYS A 223 19.00 -5.40 31.00
C LYS A 223 19.03 -6.89 31.30
N THR A 224 20.16 -7.33 31.84
CA THR A 224 20.41 -8.70 32.29
C THR A 224 20.13 -8.88 33.78
N GLY A 225 19.89 -10.12 34.21
CA GLY A 225 19.74 -10.48 35.61
C GLY A 225 20.37 -11.84 35.90
N ASN A 226 21.23 -11.92 36.91
CA ASN A 226 21.89 -13.16 37.30
C ASN A 226 21.88 -13.34 38.81
N LEU A 227 21.48 -14.53 39.24
CA LEU A 227 21.64 -15.11 40.57
C LEU A 227 21.86 -16.62 40.39
N PRO A 228 22.39 -17.35 41.39
CA PRO A 228 22.53 -18.80 41.28
C PRO A 228 21.22 -19.49 40.87
N GLY A 229 21.22 -20.18 39.72
CA GLY A 229 20.04 -20.87 39.17
C GLY A 229 19.01 -19.96 38.48
N LEU A 230 19.25 -18.64 38.42
CA LEU A 230 18.37 -17.64 37.82
C LEU A 230 19.16 -16.79 36.82
N THR A 231 18.85 -16.93 35.56
CA THR A 231 19.50 -16.18 34.48
C THR A 231 18.44 -15.55 33.58
N HIS A 232 18.52 -14.25 33.37
CA HIS A 232 17.50 -13.49 32.68
C HIS A 232 18.10 -12.45 31.74
N ASP A 233 17.32 -12.08 30.74
CA ASP A 233 17.56 -10.91 29.91
C ASP A 233 16.22 -10.37 29.39
N ALA A 234 16.08 -9.06 29.40
CA ALA A 234 14.86 -8.39 29.00
C ALA A 234 15.18 -7.08 28.29
N GLY A 235 14.61 -6.88 27.11
CA GLY A 235 14.89 -5.69 26.32
C GLY A 235 14.07 -5.53 25.06
N ILE A 236 14.52 -4.60 24.22
CA ILE A 236 13.95 -4.29 22.91
C ILE A 236 15.00 -4.59 21.85
N ILE A 237 14.70 -5.55 20.97
CA ILE A 237 15.51 -5.85 19.78
C ILE A 237 14.99 -5.00 18.62
N TYR A 238 15.85 -4.18 18.02
CA TYR A 238 15.47 -3.37 16.86
C TYR A 238 15.66 -4.15 15.56
N THR A 239 14.57 -4.73 15.05
CA THR A 239 14.57 -5.49 13.78
C THR A 239 14.31 -4.58 12.59
N PRO A 240 14.62 -5.02 11.34
CA PRO A 240 14.24 -4.29 10.13
C PRO A 240 12.73 -3.99 10.02
N SER A 241 11.89 -4.78 10.68
CA SER A 241 10.43 -4.66 10.69
C SER A 241 9.89 -3.85 11.88
N GLY A 242 10.78 -3.32 12.73
CA GLY A 242 10.44 -2.55 13.93
C GLY A 242 10.92 -3.18 15.24
N PRO A 243 10.72 -2.49 16.37
CA PRO A 243 11.13 -2.97 17.69
C PRO A 243 10.35 -4.21 18.13
N ARG A 244 11.03 -5.14 18.79
CA ARG A 244 10.44 -6.31 19.45
C ARG A 244 10.79 -6.29 20.92
N VAL A 245 9.79 -6.22 21.78
CA VAL A 245 9.98 -6.43 23.22
C VAL A 245 10.16 -7.91 23.45
N VAL A 246 11.25 -8.29 24.11
CA VAL A 246 11.60 -9.68 24.44
C VAL A 246 11.97 -9.73 25.91
N VAL A 247 11.28 -10.58 26.66
CA VAL A 247 11.59 -10.90 28.04
C VAL A 247 11.80 -12.41 28.11
N ALA A 248 12.95 -12.82 28.62
CA ALA A 248 13.26 -14.20 28.92
C ALA A 248 13.79 -14.31 30.35
N MET A 249 13.02 -14.95 31.22
CA MET A 249 13.38 -15.20 32.61
C MET A 249 13.46 -16.71 32.84
N THR A 250 14.62 -17.25 33.20
CA THR A 250 14.77 -18.69 33.49
C THR A 250 15.06 -18.97 34.96
N TRP A 251 14.63 -20.14 35.43
CA TRP A 251 14.94 -20.66 36.77
C TRP A 251 15.30 -22.16 36.72
N ASP A 252 15.93 -22.66 37.77
CA ASP A 252 16.32 -24.07 37.94
C ASP A 252 17.19 -24.62 36.79
N ALA A 253 18.09 -23.80 36.24
CA ALA A 253 18.99 -24.18 35.16
C ALA A 253 20.44 -23.74 35.41
N TYR A 254 21.38 -24.41 34.75
CA TYR A 254 22.77 -23.95 34.69
C TYR A 254 22.89 -22.73 33.77
N ASP A 255 23.81 -21.82 34.10
CA ASP A 255 24.00 -20.57 33.35
C ASP A 255 24.28 -20.82 31.86
N ALA A 256 25.07 -21.84 31.52
CA ALA A 256 25.37 -22.15 30.12
C ALA A 256 24.12 -22.53 29.31
N ASP A 257 23.20 -23.31 29.90
CA ASP A 257 21.95 -23.69 29.26
C ASP A 257 21.05 -22.46 29.11
N ALA A 258 20.98 -21.61 30.14
CA ALA A 258 20.18 -20.39 30.14
C ALA A 258 20.70 -19.35 29.14
N TYR A 259 22.03 -19.18 29.01
CA TYR A 259 22.63 -18.28 28.02
C TYR A 259 22.29 -18.71 26.60
N ALA A 260 22.49 -20.00 26.29
CA ALA A 260 22.13 -20.56 24.99
C ALA A 260 20.64 -20.44 24.70
N PHE A 261 19.78 -20.72 25.69
CA PHE A 261 18.34 -20.56 25.57
C PHE A 261 17.93 -19.13 25.24
N ILE A 262 18.39 -18.14 26.02
CA ILE A 262 18.02 -16.74 25.83
C ILE A 262 18.57 -16.20 24.50
N ALA A 263 19.80 -16.57 24.12
CA ALA A 263 20.37 -16.19 22.83
C ALA A 263 19.56 -16.74 21.65
N ASN A 264 19.11 -18.00 21.74
CA ASN A 264 18.23 -18.61 20.74
C ASN A 264 16.86 -17.91 20.68
N VAL A 265 16.27 -17.52 21.83
CA VAL A 265 15.05 -16.69 21.85
C VAL A 265 15.28 -15.39 21.07
N GLY A 266 16.39 -14.68 21.34
CA GLY A 266 16.74 -13.45 20.62
C GLY A 266 16.85 -13.66 19.11
N SER A 267 17.58 -14.70 18.68
CA SER A 267 17.78 -15.02 17.26
C SER A 267 16.49 -15.41 16.53
N ILE A 268 15.63 -16.23 17.17
CA ILE A 268 14.32 -16.62 16.64
C ILE A 268 13.43 -15.39 16.47
N VAL A 269 13.35 -14.51 17.47
CA VAL A 269 12.53 -13.30 17.41
C VAL A 269 13.03 -12.32 16.36
N TYR A 270 14.35 -12.14 16.23
CA TYR A 270 14.93 -11.26 15.23
C TYR A 270 14.70 -11.76 13.80
N SER A 271 14.80 -13.07 13.58
CA SER A 271 14.65 -13.70 12.27
C SER A 271 13.19 -13.90 11.85
N ALA A 272 12.24 -13.73 12.78
CA ALA A 272 10.83 -13.93 12.50
C ALA A 272 10.31 -12.85 11.51
N VAL A 273 9.81 -13.31 10.36
CA VAL A 273 8.95 -12.49 9.52
C VAL A 273 7.58 -12.46 10.19
N LEU A 274 7.27 -11.36 10.86
CA LEU A 274 5.97 -11.24 11.52
C LEU A 274 4.88 -10.95 10.50
N GLU A 275 3.73 -11.56 10.73
CA GLU A 275 2.53 -11.14 10.03
C GLU A 275 2.23 -9.68 10.43
N PRO A 276 1.99 -8.77 9.46
CA PRO A 276 1.61 -7.40 9.78
C PRO A 276 0.31 -7.39 10.60
N PRO A 277 0.06 -6.36 11.43
CA PRO A 277 -1.16 -6.26 12.24
C PRO A 277 -2.45 -6.47 11.44
N ALA A 278 -2.43 -6.08 10.16
CA ALA A 278 -3.37 -6.56 9.17
C ALA A 278 -2.69 -6.70 7.81
N ASN A 279 -3.23 -7.61 6.99
CA ASN A 279 -2.80 -7.76 5.61
C ASN A 279 -4.00 -7.79 4.65
N ALA A 280 -3.80 -7.28 3.45
CA ALA A 280 -4.86 -7.17 2.45
C ALA A 280 -4.40 -7.67 1.08
N ARG A 281 -5.35 -8.25 0.33
CA ARG A 281 -5.22 -8.37 -1.13
C ARG A 281 -6.13 -7.35 -1.78
N TYR A 282 -5.59 -6.62 -2.75
CA TYR A 282 -6.30 -5.59 -3.49
C TYR A 282 -6.45 -6.00 -4.94
N GLU A 283 -7.63 -5.78 -5.51
CA GLU A 283 -7.84 -5.88 -6.95
C GLU A 283 -7.82 -4.48 -7.57
N VAL A 284 -6.68 -4.12 -8.17
CA VAL A 284 -6.47 -2.82 -8.80
C VAL A 284 -6.54 -2.92 -10.33
N PRO A 285 -6.83 -1.81 -11.04
CA PRO A 285 -6.81 -1.78 -12.50
C PRO A 285 -5.46 -2.27 -13.06
N ARG A 286 -5.53 -3.21 -14.01
CA ARG A 286 -4.33 -3.73 -14.72
C ARG A 286 -3.91 -2.85 -15.89
N THR A 287 -4.82 -2.04 -16.40
CA THR A 287 -4.58 -1.05 -17.45
C THR A 287 -4.47 0.35 -16.85
N THR A 288 -3.76 1.23 -17.53
CA THR A 288 -3.67 2.65 -17.14
C THR A 288 -5.06 3.29 -17.16
N LEU A 289 -5.45 3.89 -16.04
CA LEU A 289 -6.68 4.65 -15.91
C LEU A 289 -6.48 6.05 -16.52
N SER A 290 -7.20 6.39 -17.59
CA SER A 290 -7.13 7.73 -18.20
C SER A 290 -8.21 8.63 -17.60
N VAL A 291 -7.81 9.83 -17.19
CA VAL A 291 -8.64 10.77 -16.41
C VAL A 291 -8.35 12.21 -16.79
N ASP A 292 -9.33 13.09 -16.63
CA ASP A 292 -9.15 14.52 -16.81
C ASP A 292 -8.35 15.12 -15.65
N VAL A 293 -7.44 16.05 -15.95
CA VAL A 293 -6.74 16.86 -14.95
C VAL A 293 -7.73 17.60 -14.04
N GLY A 294 -7.43 17.66 -12.76
CA GLY A 294 -8.30 18.31 -11.77
C GLY A 294 -9.60 17.58 -11.43
N SER A 295 -9.88 16.44 -12.07
CA SER A 295 -11.07 15.65 -11.76
C SER A 295 -10.91 14.83 -10.46
N SER A 296 -12.02 14.28 -9.97
CA SER A 296 -12.04 13.41 -8.78
C SER A 296 -12.74 12.08 -9.06
N PRO A 297 -12.15 11.22 -9.91
CA PRO A 297 -12.75 9.94 -10.28
C PRO A 297 -12.83 9.02 -9.06
N ARG A 298 -13.96 8.33 -8.93
CA ARG A 298 -14.17 7.28 -7.93
C ARG A 298 -13.92 5.92 -8.57
N ILE A 299 -12.95 5.19 -8.06
CA ILE A 299 -12.70 3.79 -8.42
C ILE A 299 -13.24 2.87 -7.33
N THR A 300 -13.66 1.67 -7.72
CA THR A 300 -14.04 0.62 -6.77
C THR A 300 -12.89 -0.38 -6.67
N VAL A 301 -12.39 -0.61 -5.47
CA VAL A 301 -11.31 -1.55 -5.18
C VAL A 301 -11.88 -2.68 -4.31
N PRO A 302 -12.00 -3.91 -4.84
CA PRO A 302 -12.20 -5.09 -4.01
C PRO A 302 -10.97 -5.30 -3.10
N ILE A 303 -11.22 -5.38 -1.80
CA ILE A 303 -10.21 -5.61 -0.76
C ILE A 303 -10.58 -6.85 0.02
N THR A 304 -9.65 -7.79 0.12
CA THR A 304 -9.79 -9.03 0.90
C THR A 304 -8.94 -8.96 2.14
N ASN A 305 -9.49 -9.30 3.31
CA ASN A 305 -8.69 -9.53 4.50
C ASN A 305 -7.84 -10.79 4.28
N ALA A 306 -6.54 -10.60 4.12
CA ALA A 306 -5.57 -11.68 3.91
C ALA A 306 -4.82 -12.04 5.19
N GLY A 307 -5.16 -11.41 6.31
CA GLY A 307 -4.59 -11.70 7.61
C GLY A 307 -5.35 -12.80 8.36
N SER A 308 -4.80 -13.20 9.50
CA SER A 308 -5.35 -14.21 10.41
C SER A 308 -6.46 -13.70 11.34
N ASP A 309 -6.47 -12.41 11.66
CA ASP A 309 -7.46 -11.78 12.56
C ASP A 309 -8.62 -11.09 11.82
N PRO A 310 -9.84 -11.07 12.39
CA PRO A 310 -10.96 -10.31 11.84
C PRO A 310 -10.74 -8.80 11.98
N TRP A 311 -11.14 -8.04 10.97
CA TRP A 311 -11.18 -6.58 11.02
C TRP A 311 -12.48 -6.09 11.65
N ASN A 312 -12.37 -5.04 12.44
CA ASN A 312 -13.51 -4.35 13.06
C ASN A 312 -13.76 -3.00 12.38
N VAL A 313 -14.99 -2.50 12.45
CA VAL A 313 -15.31 -1.16 11.92
C VAL A 313 -14.72 -0.06 12.82
N ASN A 314 -14.80 -0.28 14.14
CA ASN A 314 -14.39 0.64 15.20
C ASN A 314 -13.60 -0.11 16.28
N GLY A 315 -12.79 0.62 17.04
CA GLY A 315 -12.03 0.07 18.17
C GLY A 315 -10.78 -0.71 17.73
N ALA A 316 -10.32 -1.63 18.58
CA ALA A 316 -9.18 -2.48 18.30
C ALA A 316 -9.43 -3.32 17.03
N GLY A 317 -8.42 -3.44 16.16
CA GLY A 317 -8.56 -4.13 14.87
C GLY A 317 -9.36 -3.35 13.82
N SER A 318 -9.59 -2.04 14.03
CA SER A 318 -10.12 -1.17 12.98
C SER A 318 -9.02 -0.62 12.08
N TYR A 319 -9.18 -0.88 10.79
CA TYR A 319 -8.23 -0.49 9.75
C TYR A 319 -8.84 0.53 8.80
N ARG A 320 -7.96 1.30 8.16
CA ARG A 320 -8.30 2.31 7.17
C ARG A 320 -7.59 1.99 5.86
N LEU A 321 -8.16 2.47 4.76
CA LEU A 321 -7.51 2.47 3.46
C LEU A 321 -6.98 3.86 3.18
N ILE A 322 -5.70 3.94 2.87
CA ILE A 322 -5.02 5.16 2.42
C ILE A 322 -4.50 4.96 1.00
N TRP A 323 -4.26 6.08 0.31
CA TRP A 323 -3.60 6.06 -0.98
C TRP A 323 -2.64 7.23 -1.12
N GLU A 324 -1.60 7.03 -1.92
CA GLU A 324 -0.70 8.10 -2.37
C GLU A 324 -0.56 8.06 -3.90
N MET A 325 -0.32 9.22 -4.48
CA MET A 325 -0.07 9.41 -5.90
C MET A 325 1.29 10.07 -6.09
N ARG A 326 2.13 9.43 -6.92
CA ARG A 326 3.48 9.92 -7.25
C ARG A 326 3.64 10.14 -8.73
N ASP A 327 4.47 11.11 -9.11
CA ASP A 327 4.84 11.34 -10.51
C ASP A 327 5.91 10.36 -11.01
N SER A 328 6.34 10.51 -12.26
CA SER A 328 7.39 9.69 -12.88
C SER A 328 8.78 9.84 -12.26
N LYS A 329 9.01 10.90 -11.47
CA LYS A 329 10.24 11.12 -10.69
C LYS A 329 10.10 10.62 -9.26
N ASN A 330 9.01 9.92 -8.94
CA ASN A 330 8.66 9.39 -7.62
C ASN A 330 8.38 10.49 -6.57
N ALA A 331 8.13 11.73 -6.99
CA ALA A 331 7.73 12.81 -6.10
C ALA A 331 6.26 12.63 -5.68
N LEU A 332 5.97 12.86 -4.40
CA LEU A 332 4.60 12.78 -3.86
C LEU A 332 3.79 13.98 -4.33
N ILE A 333 2.67 13.71 -5.02
CA ILE A 333 1.81 14.74 -5.63
C ILE A 333 0.49 14.90 -4.87
N ALA A 334 -0.10 13.78 -4.46
CA ALA A 334 -1.36 13.78 -3.72
C ALA A 334 -1.46 12.56 -2.80
N THR A 335 -2.27 12.66 -1.76
CA THR A 335 -2.60 11.56 -0.85
C THR A 335 -4.10 11.56 -0.55
N SER A 336 -4.61 10.47 0.00
CA SER A 336 -5.93 10.43 0.60
C SER A 336 -6.05 11.54 1.66
N PRO A 337 -6.97 12.50 1.52
CA PRO A 337 -7.11 13.60 2.50
C PRO A 337 -7.63 13.11 3.85
N VAL A 338 -8.42 12.02 3.84
CA VAL A 338 -8.89 11.32 5.04
C VAL A 338 -8.76 9.81 4.79
N PRO A 339 -8.19 9.04 5.73
CA PRO A 339 -8.17 7.58 5.65
C PRO A 339 -9.60 7.01 5.55
N ILE A 340 -9.83 6.16 4.56
CA ILE A 340 -11.15 5.60 4.26
C ILE A 340 -11.47 4.49 5.26
N VAL A 341 -12.60 4.58 5.95
CA VAL A 341 -13.06 3.54 6.88
C VAL A 341 -13.34 2.23 6.13
N LEU A 342 -12.71 1.14 6.56
CA LEU A 342 -12.98 -0.19 6.05
C LEU A 342 -14.13 -0.87 6.83
N PRO A 343 -14.95 -1.70 6.17
CA PRO A 343 -15.93 -2.53 6.87
C PRO A 343 -15.23 -3.60 7.70
N GLY A 344 -15.95 -4.14 8.68
CA GLY A 344 -15.48 -5.34 9.38
C GLY A 344 -15.41 -6.52 8.41
N LEU A 345 -14.29 -7.23 8.41
CA LEU A 345 -14.00 -8.33 7.47
C LEU A 345 -13.37 -9.49 8.22
N ALA A 346 -14.04 -10.65 8.21
CA ALA A 346 -13.43 -11.89 8.66
C ALA A 346 -12.27 -12.32 7.71
N PRO A 347 -11.31 -13.13 8.20
CA PRO A 347 -10.23 -13.67 7.37
C PRO A 347 -10.74 -14.31 6.07
N GLY A 348 -10.09 -13.97 4.96
CA GLY A 348 -10.45 -14.43 3.62
C GLY A 348 -11.71 -13.83 3.01
N LYS A 349 -12.40 -12.89 3.69
CA LYS A 349 -13.58 -12.19 3.14
C LYS A 349 -13.21 -10.88 2.48
N SER A 350 -14.01 -10.49 1.49
CA SER A 350 -13.78 -9.32 0.64
C SER A 350 -14.90 -8.28 0.74
N ALA A 351 -14.55 -7.02 0.55
CA ALA A 351 -15.51 -5.92 0.36
C ALA A 351 -15.05 -4.97 -0.75
N ASN A 352 -16.02 -4.34 -1.41
CA ASN A 352 -15.78 -3.31 -2.42
C ASN A 352 -15.69 -1.94 -1.75
N VAL A 353 -14.55 -1.26 -1.91
CA VAL A 353 -14.30 0.05 -1.29
C VAL A 353 -14.16 1.10 -2.38
N GLY A 354 -14.90 2.20 -2.25
CA GLY A 354 -14.81 3.32 -3.18
C GLY A 354 -13.66 4.25 -2.82
N VAL A 355 -12.72 4.44 -3.74
CA VAL A 355 -11.56 5.32 -3.58
C VAL A 355 -11.70 6.50 -4.53
N VAL A 356 -11.72 7.72 -3.98
CA VAL A 356 -11.71 8.96 -4.76
C VAL A 356 -10.28 9.43 -4.91
N LEU A 357 -9.83 9.61 -6.16
CA LEU A 357 -8.48 10.10 -6.46
C LEU A 357 -8.52 11.60 -6.71
N ALA A 358 -7.65 12.36 -6.05
CA ALA A 358 -7.47 13.78 -6.37
C ALA A 358 -6.46 13.92 -7.51
N VAL A 359 -6.95 14.09 -8.74
CA VAL A 359 -6.09 14.17 -9.94
C VAL A 359 -5.48 15.57 -10.03
N PRO A 360 -4.15 15.70 -10.24
CA PRO A 360 -3.50 17.00 -10.36
C PRO A 360 -3.96 17.77 -11.61
N GLN A 361 -3.76 19.08 -11.59
CA GLN A 361 -4.04 19.97 -12.73
C GLN A 361 -3.06 19.80 -13.90
N THR A 362 -1.92 19.15 -13.63
CA THR A 362 -0.85 18.96 -14.61
C THR A 362 -1.04 17.65 -15.37
N PRO A 363 -1.08 17.65 -16.71
CA PRO A 363 -1.09 16.42 -17.49
C PRO A 363 0.17 15.58 -17.25
N GLY A 364 0.03 14.25 -17.23
CA GLY A 364 1.15 13.36 -16.99
C GLY A 364 0.74 11.95 -16.60
N ASP A 365 1.74 11.09 -16.45
CA ASP A 365 1.58 9.74 -15.91
C ASP A 365 1.93 9.73 -14.43
N TYR A 366 1.04 9.13 -13.64
CA TYR A 366 1.11 9.05 -12.20
C TYR A 366 0.94 7.60 -11.74
N LYS A 367 1.65 7.23 -10.67
CA LYS A 367 1.49 5.96 -9.98
C LYS A 367 0.67 6.18 -8.72
N VAL A 368 -0.45 5.47 -8.60
CA VAL A 368 -1.23 5.43 -7.36
C VAL A 368 -0.87 4.16 -6.60
N THR A 369 -0.60 4.28 -5.30
CA THR A 369 -0.35 3.15 -4.40
C THR A 369 -1.38 3.16 -3.27
N LEU A 370 -2.05 2.03 -3.08
CA LEU A 370 -3.01 1.77 -2.01
C LEU A 370 -2.32 1.00 -0.88
N GLY A 371 -2.70 1.29 0.37
CA GLY A 371 -2.21 0.58 1.54
C GLY A 371 -3.16 0.67 2.72
N LEU A 372 -3.00 -0.26 3.68
CA LEU A 372 -3.71 -0.19 4.95
C LEU A 372 -3.06 0.84 5.89
N ALA A 373 -3.87 1.43 6.74
CA ALA A 373 -3.47 2.23 7.89
C ALA A 373 -4.21 1.78 9.16
N ASP A 374 -3.65 2.08 10.32
CA ASP A 374 -4.34 1.92 11.61
C ASP A 374 -5.49 2.93 11.77
N ALA A 375 -6.20 2.86 12.90
CA ALA A 375 -7.30 3.77 13.23
C ALA A 375 -6.87 5.25 13.30
N ASN A 376 -5.58 5.53 13.56
CA ASN A 376 -4.99 6.86 13.64
C ASN A 376 -4.47 7.38 12.29
N GLY A 377 -4.52 6.55 11.24
CA GLY A 377 -4.04 6.90 9.90
C GLY A 377 -2.57 6.58 9.64
N ASN A 378 -1.88 5.87 10.54
CA ASN A 378 -0.49 5.46 10.32
C ASN A 378 -0.43 4.27 9.34
N GLY A 379 0.33 4.43 8.26
CA GLY A 379 0.44 3.39 7.22
C GLY A 379 1.12 2.12 7.72
N LEU A 380 0.49 0.97 7.47
CA LEU A 380 0.95 -0.35 7.92
C LEU A 380 1.95 -1.01 6.97
N ALA A 381 2.24 -0.40 5.81
CA ALA A 381 3.17 -0.96 4.83
C ALA A 381 4.59 -1.17 5.41
N LYS A 382 5.02 -0.29 6.32
CA LYS A 382 6.31 -0.42 7.04
C LYS A 382 6.34 -1.62 7.98
N LEU A 383 5.18 -2.09 8.42
CA LEU A 383 5.01 -3.25 9.29
C LEU A 383 4.79 -4.54 8.47
N GLY A 384 4.96 -4.49 7.14
CA GLY A 384 4.83 -5.65 6.25
C GLY A 384 3.46 -5.80 5.59
N ALA A 385 2.49 -4.89 5.84
CA ALA A 385 1.19 -4.96 5.18
C ALA A 385 1.34 -4.75 3.67
N ALA A 386 0.71 -5.60 2.87
CA ALA A 386 0.79 -5.49 1.43
C ALA A 386 0.22 -4.16 0.93
N THR A 387 0.80 -3.67 -0.17
CA THR A 387 0.31 -2.53 -0.95
C THR A 387 0.02 -2.97 -2.37
N ALA A 388 -0.79 -2.20 -3.10
CA ALA A 388 -1.03 -2.42 -4.51
C ALA A 388 -0.94 -1.10 -5.27
N SER A 389 -0.40 -1.13 -6.49
CA SER A 389 -0.26 0.07 -7.30
C SER A 389 -0.85 -0.10 -8.70
N PHE A 390 -1.32 1.00 -9.27
CA PHE A 390 -1.78 1.09 -10.66
C PHE A 390 -1.43 2.45 -11.26
N GLN A 391 -1.48 2.53 -12.58
CA GLN A 391 -1.12 3.75 -13.32
C GLN A 391 -2.35 4.59 -13.63
N VAL A 392 -2.20 5.90 -13.49
CA VAL A 392 -3.18 6.93 -13.86
C VAL A 392 -2.52 7.87 -14.87
N ARG A 393 -3.18 8.10 -16.00
CA ARG A 393 -2.79 9.09 -16.99
C ARG A 393 -3.74 10.28 -16.91
N ALA A 394 -3.25 11.41 -16.40
CA ALA A 394 -4.01 12.66 -16.42
C ALA A 394 -3.79 13.37 -17.76
N HIS A 395 -4.88 13.74 -18.42
CA HIS A 395 -4.88 14.52 -19.65
C HIS A 395 -5.79 15.74 -19.52
N GLN A 396 -5.64 16.73 -20.39
CA GLN A 396 -6.59 17.82 -20.45
C GLN A 396 -7.98 17.28 -20.85
N PRO A 397 -9.08 17.85 -20.33
CA PRO A 397 -10.42 17.42 -20.72
C PRO A 397 -10.57 17.49 -22.23
N TYR A 398 -11.07 16.42 -22.82
CA TYR A 398 -11.42 16.42 -24.22
C TYR A 398 -12.53 17.43 -24.47
N ILE A 399 -12.41 18.22 -25.54
CA ILE A 399 -13.43 19.20 -25.94
C ILE A 399 -14.38 18.64 -27.00
N ALA A 400 -14.09 17.46 -27.55
CA ALA A 400 -14.95 16.78 -28.50
C ALA A 400 -14.95 15.26 -28.27
N ASN A 401 -16.09 14.64 -28.49
CA ASN A 401 -16.13 13.21 -28.83
C ASN A 401 -16.04 13.11 -30.36
N ALA A 402 -15.05 12.40 -30.90
CA ALA A 402 -14.94 12.20 -32.34
C ALA A 402 -14.63 10.75 -32.71
N ALA A 403 -15.37 10.22 -33.67
CA ALA A 403 -15.18 8.89 -34.23
C ALA A 403 -14.80 9.02 -35.71
N THR A 404 -13.58 8.62 -36.06
CA THR A 404 -13.08 8.67 -37.44
C THR A 404 -13.19 7.31 -38.11
N SER A 405 -13.92 7.24 -39.21
CA SER A 405 -13.91 6.09 -40.10
C SER A 405 -12.71 6.18 -41.03
N VAL A 406 -11.81 5.19 -40.94
CA VAL A 406 -10.63 5.05 -41.81
C VAL A 406 -10.82 3.79 -42.67
N PRO A 407 -10.65 3.86 -44.00
CA PRO A 407 -10.68 2.67 -44.84
C PRO A 407 -9.61 1.64 -44.44
N ALA A 408 -9.98 0.37 -44.40
CA ALA A 408 -9.06 -0.72 -44.05
C ALA A 408 -7.95 -0.93 -45.10
N ILE A 409 -8.20 -0.51 -46.35
CA ILE A 409 -7.24 -0.56 -47.46
C ILE A 409 -6.99 0.88 -47.91
N LEU A 410 -5.71 1.29 -47.92
CA LEU A 410 -5.27 2.59 -48.40
C LEU A 410 -4.37 2.40 -49.63
N HIS A 411 -4.45 3.32 -50.58
CA HIS A 411 -3.62 3.28 -51.79
C HIS A 411 -2.48 4.28 -51.66
N ARG A 412 -1.25 3.80 -51.81
CA ARG A 412 -0.05 4.65 -51.74
C ARG A 412 -0.15 5.78 -52.76
N GLY A 413 0.07 7.02 -52.31
CA GLY A 413 0.09 8.20 -53.18
C GLY A 413 -1.28 8.73 -53.59
N GLU A 414 -2.37 8.10 -53.13
CA GLU A 414 -3.73 8.53 -53.40
C GLU A 414 -4.48 8.91 -52.12
N ALA A 415 -5.37 9.89 -52.23
CA ALA A 415 -6.21 10.32 -51.13
C ALA A 415 -7.33 9.31 -50.86
N SER A 416 -7.41 8.84 -49.62
CA SER A 416 -8.53 8.08 -49.09
C SER A 416 -9.40 9.00 -48.22
N LEU A 417 -10.72 8.93 -48.37
CA LEU A 417 -11.64 9.77 -47.59
C LEU A 417 -11.72 9.28 -46.14
N LEU A 418 -11.41 10.17 -45.20
CA LEU A 418 -11.75 10.03 -43.79
C LEU A 418 -13.07 10.73 -43.52
N VAL A 419 -13.92 10.08 -42.73
CA VAL A 419 -15.16 10.67 -42.22
C VAL A 419 -15.07 10.69 -40.70
N THR A 420 -14.97 11.88 -40.13
CA THR A 420 -14.90 12.08 -38.67
C THR A 420 -16.21 12.63 -38.18
N LYS A 421 -17.01 11.79 -37.52
CA LYS A 421 -18.21 12.23 -36.81
C LYS A 421 -17.78 12.88 -35.50
N TYR A 422 -18.29 14.07 -35.17
CA TYR A 422 -17.94 14.77 -33.96
C TYR A 422 -19.16 15.26 -33.18
N THR A 423 -18.97 15.44 -31.88
CA THR A 423 -19.89 16.14 -30.98
C THR A 423 -19.07 16.98 -30.02
N ALA A 424 -19.30 18.29 -30.01
CA ALA A 424 -18.69 19.20 -29.05
C ALA A 424 -19.15 18.83 -27.64
N LEU A 425 -18.19 18.68 -26.74
CA LEU A 425 -18.48 18.48 -25.33
C LEU A 425 -18.69 19.83 -24.65
N PRO A 426 -19.45 19.92 -23.54
CA PRO A 426 -19.64 21.19 -22.81
C PRO A 426 -18.32 21.86 -22.39
N THR A 427 -17.26 21.05 -22.23
CA THR A 427 -15.88 21.48 -21.94
C THR A 427 -15.24 22.30 -23.05
N ALA A 428 -15.75 22.26 -24.29
CA ALA A 428 -15.35 23.17 -25.36
C ALA A 428 -15.68 24.64 -25.04
N GLY A 429 -16.60 24.89 -24.10
CA GLY A 429 -17.01 26.25 -23.76
C GLY A 429 -17.74 26.94 -24.91
N THR A 430 -17.44 28.22 -25.13
CA THR A 430 -18.18 29.10 -26.07
C THR A 430 -17.34 29.53 -27.28
N THR A 431 -16.15 28.95 -27.46
CA THR A 431 -15.21 29.29 -28.53
C THR A 431 -15.17 28.22 -29.61
N ALA A 432 -14.88 28.63 -30.85
CA ALA A 432 -14.67 27.71 -31.96
C ALA A 432 -13.25 27.13 -31.91
N HIS A 433 -13.09 25.82 -32.17
CA HIS A 433 -11.82 25.10 -32.05
C HIS A 433 -11.38 24.50 -33.37
N ALA A 434 -10.21 24.89 -33.88
CA ALA A 434 -9.68 24.37 -35.13
C ALA A 434 -9.03 22.99 -34.91
N LEU A 435 -9.62 21.95 -35.51
CA LEU A 435 -9.24 20.56 -35.27
C LEU A 435 -8.37 19.98 -36.38
N THR A 436 -7.37 19.23 -35.97
CA THR A 436 -6.44 18.50 -36.84
C THR A 436 -6.36 17.06 -36.37
N LEU A 437 -6.54 16.09 -37.26
CA LEU A 437 -6.27 14.69 -36.98
C LEU A 437 -4.78 14.42 -37.15
N THR A 438 -4.11 14.02 -36.07
CA THR A 438 -2.72 13.53 -36.14
C THR A 438 -2.72 12.02 -36.15
N TRP A 439 -1.82 11.42 -36.92
CA TRP A 439 -1.74 9.98 -37.06
C TRP A 439 -0.29 9.49 -37.11
N ARG A 440 -0.09 8.26 -36.67
CA ARG A 440 1.16 7.51 -36.77
C ARG A 440 0.86 6.12 -37.31
N LEU A 441 1.67 5.71 -38.28
CA LEU A 441 1.66 4.38 -38.83
C LEU A 441 2.72 3.54 -38.12
N ILE A 442 2.28 2.51 -37.42
CA ILE A 442 3.11 1.67 -36.56
C ILE A 442 3.27 0.31 -37.22
N ASP A 443 4.53 -0.10 -37.40
CA ASP A 443 4.86 -1.44 -37.88
C ASP A 443 4.47 -2.49 -36.85
N THR A 444 3.67 -3.47 -37.27
CA THR A 444 3.08 -4.48 -36.38
C THR A 444 4.10 -5.48 -35.84
N LYS A 445 5.28 -5.60 -36.47
CA LYS A 445 6.35 -6.52 -36.06
C LYS A 445 7.33 -5.85 -35.11
N THR A 446 7.68 -4.59 -35.38
CA THR A 446 8.73 -3.87 -34.63
C THR A 446 8.16 -2.88 -33.62
N SER A 447 6.86 -2.60 -33.66
CA SER A 447 6.17 -1.55 -32.88
C SER A 447 6.77 -0.15 -33.06
N ARG A 448 7.57 0.07 -34.11
CA ARG A 448 8.16 1.38 -34.44
C ARG A 448 7.23 2.18 -35.34
N SER A 449 7.21 3.50 -35.15
CA SER A 449 6.52 4.41 -36.06
C SER A 449 7.31 4.49 -37.37
N VAL A 450 6.70 4.10 -38.48
CA VAL A 450 7.32 4.12 -39.82
C VAL A 450 6.93 5.35 -40.63
N ALA A 451 5.80 5.97 -40.30
CA ALA A 451 5.35 7.23 -40.87
C ALA A 451 4.43 7.94 -39.86
N GLN A 452 4.32 9.26 -39.98
CA GLN A 452 3.39 10.05 -39.19
C GLN A 452 2.97 11.28 -40.00
N GLY A 453 1.83 11.85 -39.66
CA GLY A 453 1.32 13.03 -40.34
C GLY A 453 0.15 13.67 -39.61
N SER A 454 -0.35 14.74 -40.21
CA SER A 454 -1.46 15.52 -39.68
C SER A 454 -2.38 15.96 -40.81
N ILE A 455 -3.68 15.96 -40.57
CA ILE A 455 -4.72 16.32 -41.54
C ILE A 455 -5.65 17.32 -40.88
N ALA A 456 -5.82 18.50 -41.48
CA ALA A 456 -6.82 19.45 -41.02
C ALA A 456 -8.23 18.85 -41.22
N LEU A 457 -9.05 18.85 -40.17
CA LEU A 457 -10.43 18.35 -40.24
C LEU A 457 -11.39 19.50 -40.50
N GLY A 458 -11.38 20.52 -39.64
CA GLY A 458 -12.31 21.64 -39.67
C GLY A 458 -12.43 22.32 -38.31
N THR A 459 -13.36 23.25 -38.18
CA THR A 459 -13.59 23.98 -36.93
C THR A 459 -14.79 23.39 -36.19
N LEU A 460 -14.56 22.95 -34.95
CA LEU A 460 -15.59 22.55 -34.01
C LEU A 460 -16.25 23.78 -33.42
N GLU A 461 -17.51 24.00 -33.74
CA GLU A 461 -18.32 25.05 -33.11
C GLU A 461 -18.87 24.56 -31.75
N PRO A 462 -19.01 25.46 -30.76
CA PRO A 462 -19.63 25.14 -29.47
C PRO A 462 -20.97 24.42 -29.61
N ASN A 463 -21.15 23.34 -28.84
CA ASN A 463 -22.38 22.53 -28.81
C ASN A 463 -22.81 21.93 -30.17
N ALA A 464 -21.94 21.93 -31.18
CA ALA A 464 -22.25 21.37 -32.49
C ALA A 464 -22.00 19.86 -32.57
N THR A 465 -22.82 19.18 -33.36
CA THR A 465 -22.61 17.79 -33.81
C THR A 465 -22.61 17.78 -35.33
N GLY A 466 -21.69 17.03 -35.94
CA GLY A 466 -21.61 16.96 -37.40
C GLY A 466 -20.52 16.00 -37.89
N ASP A 467 -20.22 16.10 -39.19
CA ASP A 467 -19.23 15.27 -39.86
C ASP A 467 -18.15 16.17 -40.50
N PHE A 468 -16.87 15.84 -40.28
CA PHE A 468 -15.75 16.36 -41.06
C PHE A 468 -15.33 15.35 -42.12
N PHE A 469 -14.98 15.85 -43.30
CA PHE A 469 -14.50 15.06 -44.43
C PHE A 469 -13.08 15.51 -44.76
N ALA A 470 -12.13 14.60 -44.71
CA ALA A 470 -10.72 14.94 -44.92
C ALA A 470 -9.97 13.87 -45.73
N PRO A 471 -9.06 14.26 -46.64
CA PRO A 471 -8.26 13.31 -47.39
C PRO A 471 -7.05 12.83 -46.58
N LEU A 472 -6.90 11.51 -46.43
CA LEU A 472 -5.67 10.86 -45.96
C LEU A 472 -4.90 10.31 -47.15
N VAL A 473 -3.74 10.90 -47.44
CA VAL A 473 -2.79 10.34 -48.42
C VAL A 473 -1.89 9.34 -47.70
N ALA A 474 -1.95 8.07 -48.11
CA ALA A 474 -1.14 7.04 -47.50
C ALA A 474 0.36 7.23 -47.81
N PRO A 475 1.24 7.05 -46.82
CA PRO A 475 2.68 7.15 -47.03
C PRO A 475 3.19 6.07 -48.00
N ALA A 476 4.40 6.29 -48.52
CA ALA A 476 5.02 5.50 -49.58
C ALA A 476 5.52 4.09 -49.17
N VAL A 477 4.81 3.42 -48.25
CA VAL A 477 5.18 2.14 -47.65
C VAL A 477 4.06 1.12 -47.84
N ILE A 478 4.38 -0.08 -48.35
CA ILE A 478 3.39 -1.13 -48.66
C ILE A 478 3.43 -2.18 -47.56
N GLY A 479 2.26 -2.63 -47.11
CA GLY A 479 2.14 -3.66 -46.08
C GLY A 479 1.01 -3.41 -45.10
N SER A 480 0.93 -4.25 -44.07
CA SER A 480 -0.08 -4.14 -43.01
C SER A 480 0.50 -3.47 -41.77
N TYR A 481 -0.19 -2.45 -41.30
CA TYR A 481 0.23 -1.56 -40.23
C TYR A 481 -0.90 -1.30 -39.25
N ARG A 482 -0.52 -0.78 -38.09
CA ARG A 482 -1.44 -0.25 -37.10
C ARG A 482 -1.43 1.27 -37.22
N LEU A 483 -2.57 1.86 -37.59
CA LEU A 483 -2.75 3.31 -37.63
C LEU A 483 -3.30 3.78 -36.27
N ALA A 484 -2.48 4.49 -35.51
CA ALA A 484 -2.89 5.19 -34.30
C ALA A 484 -3.16 6.66 -34.65
N TYR A 485 -4.31 7.19 -34.28
CA TYR A 485 -4.69 8.56 -34.59
C TYR A 485 -5.49 9.20 -33.46
N GLU A 486 -5.43 10.53 -33.39
CA GLU A 486 -6.17 11.35 -32.44
C GLU A 486 -6.45 12.72 -33.03
N VAL A 487 -7.55 13.33 -32.61
CA VAL A 487 -7.87 14.71 -32.97
C VAL A 487 -7.18 15.64 -31.99
N ARG A 488 -6.57 16.70 -32.52
CA ARG A 488 -5.84 17.71 -31.79
C ARG A 488 -6.35 19.10 -32.12
N GLU A 489 -6.30 19.99 -31.14
CA GLU A 489 -6.29 21.42 -31.36
C GLU A 489 -4.86 21.93 -31.07
N LYS A 490 -4.22 22.54 -32.07
CA LYS A 490 -2.79 22.88 -32.02
C LYS A 490 -1.97 21.63 -31.68
N ASN A 491 -1.39 21.56 -30.48
CA ASN A 491 -0.57 20.44 -30.01
C ASN A 491 -1.23 19.61 -28.88
N ILE A 492 -2.48 19.91 -28.53
CA ILE A 492 -3.20 19.25 -27.43
C ILE A 492 -4.17 18.23 -28.03
N ALA A 493 -4.16 16.99 -27.53
CA ALA A 493 -5.15 15.99 -27.89
C ALA A 493 -6.51 16.38 -27.31
N VAL A 494 -7.52 16.45 -28.18
CA VAL A 494 -8.89 16.82 -27.84
C VAL A 494 -9.87 15.66 -27.96
N THR A 495 -9.37 14.48 -28.33
CA THR A 495 -10.05 13.19 -28.28
C THR A 495 -9.07 12.13 -27.77
N GLU A 496 -9.60 10.98 -27.33
CA GLU A 496 -8.77 9.80 -27.08
C GLU A 496 -8.02 9.36 -28.34
N THR A 497 -6.84 8.75 -28.15
CA THR A 497 -6.10 8.10 -29.23
C THR A 497 -6.78 6.79 -29.61
N VAL A 498 -7.26 6.70 -30.85
CA VAL A 498 -7.86 5.51 -31.42
C VAL A 498 -6.82 4.76 -32.25
N THR A 499 -6.91 3.44 -32.26
CA THR A 499 -6.00 2.59 -33.03
C THR A 499 -6.77 1.60 -33.89
N THR A 500 -6.42 1.50 -35.17
CA THR A 500 -7.03 0.56 -36.13
C THR A 500 -5.97 -0.11 -37.01
N ASN A 501 -6.29 -1.24 -37.64
CA ASN A 501 -5.40 -1.89 -38.60
C ASN A 501 -5.71 -1.39 -40.01
N VAL A 502 -4.67 -1.12 -40.78
CA VAL A 502 -4.76 -0.70 -42.20
C VAL A 502 -3.76 -1.47 -43.05
N THR A 503 -4.11 -1.72 -44.30
CA THR A 503 -3.20 -2.27 -45.31
C THR A 503 -2.98 -1.25 -46.39
N ILE A 504 -1.72 -0.91 -46.65
CA ILE A 504 -1.34 0.00 -47.73
C ILE A 504 -0.91 -0.82 -48.94
N VAL A 505 -1.59 -0.61 -50.07
CA VAL A 505 -1.34 -1.26 -51.36
C VAL A 505 -0.85 -0.26 -52.39
N GLY A 506 -0.52 -0.72 -53.60
CA GLY A 506 -0.16 0.15 -54.73
C GLY A 506 -1.29 1.11 -55.13
N PRO A 507 -1.02 2.01 -56.10
CA PRO A 507 -2.05 2.88 -56.70
C PRO A 507 -3.25 2.08 -57.19
N ARG A 508 -4.43 2.71 -57.26
CA ARG A 508 -5.60 2.09 -57.89
C ARG A 508 -5.30 1.88 -59.37
N THR A 509 -5.58 0.69 -59.87
CA THR A 509 -5.62 0.43 -61.31
C THR A 509 -7.05 0.63 -61.78
N TYR A 510 -7.25 1.60 -62.67
CA TYR A 510 -8.52 1.77 -63.36
C TYR A 510 -8.54 0.90 -64.63
N PRO A 511 -9.71 0.46 -65.12
CA PRO A 511 -9.81 -0.44 -66.27
C PRO A 511 -9.19 0.09 -67.58
N ASP A 512 -8.92 1.39 -67.66
CA ASP A 512 -8.28 2.09 -68.77
C ASP A 512 -6.74 2.17 -68.66
N ASP A 513 -6.17 1.87 -67.48
CA ASP A 513 -4.72 1.92 -67.24
C ASP A 513 -3.96 0.68 -67.78
N GLU A 514 -4.66 -0.42 -68.08
CA GLU A 514 -4.09 -1.64 -68.65
C GLU A 514 -4.12 -1.66 -70.20
N GLY A 515 -3.70 -0.57 -70.84
CA GLY A 515 -3.27 -0.54 -72.25
C GLY A 515 -4.06 -1.42 -73.22
N GLY A 516 -5.34 -1.12 -73.47
CA GLY A 516 -6.09 -1.92 -74.43
C GLY A 516 -7.58 -1.64 -74.57
N ARG A 517 -7.98 -0.39 -74.85
CA ARG A 517 -9.14 -0.02 -75.70
C ARG A 517 -9.26 1.50 -75.78
N THR A 518 -8.93 2.07 -76.93
CA THR A 518 -9.43 3.41 -77.29
C THR A 518 -10.96 3.32 -77.34
N PRO A 519 -11.72 4.13 -76.58
CA PRO A 519 -13.15 4.24 -76.82
C PRO A 519 -13.35 4.71 -78.28
N PRO A 520 -14.35 4.18 -79.02
CA PRO A 520 -14.61 4.68 -80.36
C PRO A 520 -14.96 6.17 -80.31
N ALA A 521 -14.63 6.91 -81.37
CA ALA A 521 -14.95 8.32 -81.49
C ALA A 521 -16.43 8.57 -81.21
N ILE A 522 -16.73 9.58 -80.39
CA ILE A 522 -18.10 10.02 -80.12
C ILE A 522 -18.67 10.59 -81.43
N THR A 523 -19.45 9.80 -82.16
CA THR A 523 -20.25 10.28 -83.26
C THR A 523 -21.47 10.98 -82.68
N ILE A 524 -21.50 12.31 -82.71
CA ILE A 524 -22.71 13.08 -82.38
C ILE A 524 -23.67 12.95 -83.56
N THR A 525 -24.63 12.02 -83.46
CA THR A 525 -25.77 11.99 -84.37
C THR A 525 -26.78 13.05 -83.89
N PRO A 526 -27.13 14.06 -84.70
CA PRO A 526 -28.14 15.05 -84.31
C PRO A 526 -29.49 14.36 -84.09
N PRO A 527 -30.30 14.82 -83.13
CA PRO A 527 -31.57 14.17 -82.81
C PRO A 527 -32.54 14.26 -83.99
N SER A 528 -32.96 13.10 -84.47
CA SER A 528 -34.07 12.95 -85.42
C SER A 528 -35.36 13.47 -84.78
N THR A 529 -35.94 14.49 -85.42
CA THR A 529 -37.29 14.99 -85.19
C THR A 529 -38.31 13.85 -85.27
N ALA A 530 -38.87 13.45 -84.12
CA ALA A 530 -39.98 12.49 -84.08
C ALA A 530 -41.31 13.24 -84.15
N THR A 531 -41.94 13.18 -85.32
CA THR A 531 -43.37 13.44 -85.54
C THR A 531 -44.19 12.33 -84.84
N PRO A 532 -45.29 12.65 -84.14
CA PRO A 532 -46.02 11.66 -83.34
C PRO A 532 -46.97 10.81 -84.19
N SER A 533 -47.09 9.52 -83.88
CA SER A 533 -48.20 8.68 -84.34
C SER A 533 -48.52 7.54 -83.38
N PRO A 534 -49.78 7.08 -83.35
CA PRO A 534 -50.51 6.90 -82.10
C PRO A 534 -50.65 5.43 -81.73
N THR A 535 -50.40 5.10 -80.46
CA THR A 535 -50.80 3.80 -79.90
C THR A 535 -51.64 4.03 -78.65
N ARG A 536 -52.94 3.80 -78.82
CA ARG A 536 -53.98 3.69 -77.80
C ARG A 536 -53.49 2.90 -76.58
N MET A 537 -53.37 3.56 -75.44
CA MET A 537 -53.63 2.93 -74.14
C MET A 537 -54.91 3.54 -73.57
N ARG A 538 -55.82 2.65 -73.17
CA ARG A 538 -57.12 3.00 -72.60
C ARG A 538 -56.92 3.60 -71.20
N PHE A 539 -57.21 4.89 -71.06
CA PHE A 539 -57.46 5.51 -69.77
C PHE A 539 -58.84 5.07 -69.26
N ALA A 540 -58.92 4.68 -67.99
CA ALA A 540 -60.19 4.66 -67.28
C ALA A 540 -60.71 6.10 -67.22
N SER A 541 -61.90 6.31 -67.74
CA SER A 541 -62.53 7.63 -67.78
C SER A 541 -63.03 8.03 -66.38
N PRO A 542 -62.80 9.28 -65.95
CA PRO A 542 -63.41 9.86 -64.77
C PRO A 542 -64.83 10.35 -65.11
N THR A 543 -65.75 10.23 -64.17
CA THR A 543 -67.06 10.92 -64.19
C THR A 543 -67.11 11.92 -63.02
N PRO A 544 -67.87 13.03 -63.15
CA PRO A 544 -67.30 14.37 -63.06
C PRO A 544 -67.91 15.22 -61.95
N GLY A 545 -67.18 16.24 -61.52
CA GLY A 545 -67.80 17.55 -61.29
C GLY A 545 -67.64 18.22 -59.93
N ILE A 546 -67.01 19.41 -59.99
CA ILE A 546 -67.39 20.66 -59.29
C ILE A 546 -66.87 20.86 -57.84
N VAL A 547 -65.56 21.19 -57.72
CA VAL A 547 -64.94 22.53 -57.46
C VAL A 547 -65.86 23.65 -56.88
N PRO A 548 -65.41 24.67 -56.10
CA PRO A 548 -64.44 24.77 -54.99
C PRO A 548 -64.99 25.56 -53.75
N SER A 549 -64.19 25.61 -52.67
CA SER A 549 -63.83 26.70 -51.70
C SER A 549 -64.78 27.89 -51.41
N PRO A 550 -64.57 28.70 -50.33
CA PRO A 550 -63.60 28.65 -49.21
C PRO A 550 -64.26 28.91 -47.82
N GLN A 551 -63.48 28.87 -46.72
CA GLN A 551 -63.40 30.00 -45.78
C GLN A 551 -62.39 29.72 -44.64
N LEU A 552 -61.38 30.59 -44.53
CA LEU A 552 -60.63 30.92 -43.31
C LEU A 552 -61.54 31.72 -42.36
N PRO A 553 -61.07 32.23 -41.20
CA PRO A 553 -60.51 31.58 -40.01
C PRO A 553 -61.25 32.06 -38.72
N ALA A 554 -61.08 31.41 -37.56
CA ALA A 554 -61.33 32.08 -36.27
C ALA A 554 -60.63 31.41 -35.07
N LEU A 555 -59.70 32.13 -34.47
CA LEU A 555 -59.33 32.08 -33.04
C LEU A 555 -60.36 32.93 -32.24
N PRO A 556 -60.37 33.03 -30.89
CA PRO A 556 -59.92 32.14 -29.79
C PRO A 556 -60.91 32.10 -28.58
N ARG A 557 -60.45 31.47 -27.47
CA ARG A 557 -60.80 31.69 -26.03
C ARG A 557 -62.01 30.99 -25.40
N GLY A 558 -61.74 30.36 -24.25
CA GLY A 558 -62.67 30.15 -23.14
C GLY A 558 -62.38 28.87 -22.34
N GLY A 559 -61.73 28.96 -21.17
CA GLY A 559 -61.71 27.87 -20.16
C GLY A 559 -63.03 27.80 -19.37
N PRO A 560 -63.10 27.29 -18.12
CA PRO A 560 -62.28 26.29 -17.41
C PRO A 560 -63.11 25.10 -16.83
N SER A 561 -62.44 23.98 -16.45
CA SER A 561 -62.72 23.03 -15.33
C SER A 561 -64.14 22.45 -15.07
N PRO A 562 -64.35 21.56 -14.07
CA PRO A 562 -63.68 20.31 -13.68
C PRO A 562 -64.69 19.14 -13.59
N THR A 563 -64.28 17.89 -13.33
CA THR A 563 -64.91 17.05 -12.29
C THR A 563 -64.14 15.75 -12.06
N ALA A 564 -64.02 15.46 -10.77
CA ALA A 564 -63.39 14.29 -10.17
C ALA A 564 -64.31 13.06 -10.13
N SER A 565 -63.66 11.88 -10.13
CA SER A 565 -63.93 10.74 -9.24
C SER A 565 -65.26 9.98 -9.33
N PRO A 566 -65.40 8.76 -8.75
CA PRO A 566 -64.63 8.10 -7.68
C PRO A 566 -63.40 7.31 -8.11
#